data_AF-A0A0R2LV86-F1
#
_entry.id   AF-A0A0R2LV86-F1
#
_cell.length_a   1.000
_cell.length_b   1.000
_cell.length_c   1.000
_cell.angle_alpha   90.00
_cell.angle_beta   90.00
_cell.angle_gamma   90.00
#
_symmetry.space_group_name_H-M   'P 1'
#
loop_
_entity.id
_entity.type
_entity.pdbx_description
1 polymer ?
#
loop_
_entity_poly.entity_id
_entity_poly.type
_entity_poly.pdbx_seq_one_letter_code
_entity_poly.pdbx_strand_id
1 'polypeptide(L)'
;MGKQRTCPNCGFGFRITARRRAKITFDTFDEMDADVTVPDQYDDKKYRGKIAKAKKVTGIKESVLTGIGSLDHQKVAAGIMDPFFIMGSLGSATGEKIVRLFEKATTEKLPVVMFTASGGARMQEGIKSLMQMAKVSQAVEAHSKAGLFYLVVLCDPTTGGVTASFAMQGDIILAESHALVGFAGRRVIEQTIMKQPPKNFQRAETVLDHGFIDAIVPRTNLKQTISQFLRLHQREASHG
;
A
#
# COMPACT_ATOMS: atom_id res chain seq x y z
N MET A 1 15.06 -17.66 6.49
CA MET A 1 13.87 -16.77 6.64
C MET A 1 12.67 -17.50 6.07
N GLY A 2 11.67 -17.85 6.88
CA GLY A 2 10.51 -18.68 6.48
C GLY A 2 9.59 -18.03 5.42
N LYS A 3 8.44 -18.64 5.16
CA LYS A 3 7.46 -18.20 4.13
C LYS A 3 7.13 -16.70 4.21
N GLN A 4 7.02 -16.17 5.43
CA GLN A 4 6.66 -14.77 5.68
C GLN A 4 7.82 -13.77 5.52
N ARG A 5 9.07 -14.20 5.37
CA ARG A 5 10.23 -13.27 5.28
C ARG A 5 10.27 -12.29 6.45
N THR A 6 10.09 -12.79 7.66
CA THR A 6 10.24 -12.03 8.91
C THR A 6 11.55 -12.41 9.61
N CYS A 7 12.11 -11.46 10.36
CA CYS A 7 13.22 -11.74 11.26
C CYS A 7 12.71 -12.59 12.44
N PRO A 8 13.31 -13.75 12.75
CA PRO A 8 12.86 -14.57 13.88
C PRO A 8 13.17 -13.93 15.24
N ASN A 9 14.13 -12.99 15.30
CA ASN A 9 14.54 -12.35 16.55
C ASN A 9 13.66 -11.14 16.92
N CYS A 10 13.38 -10.26 15.95
CA CYS A 10 12.64 -9.01 16.21
C CYS A 10 11.31 -8.89 15.44
N GLY A 11 10.92 -9.88 14.64
CA GLY A 11 9.67 -9.83 13.89
C GLY A 11 9.67 -8.86 12.69
N PHE A 12 10.75 -8.10 12.44
CA PHE A 12 10.83 -7.17 11.30
C PHE A 12 10.46 -7.86 9.98
N GLY A 13 9.48 -7.28 9.28
CA GLY A 13 9.03 -7.74 7.99
C GLY A 13 9.95 -7.26 6.88
N PHE A 14 10.86 -8.11 6.39
CA PHE A 14 11.68 -7.76 5.23
C PHE A 14 10.79 -7.45 4.02
N ARG A 15 11.23 -6.53 3.17
CA ARG A 15 10.55 -6.17 1.92
C ARG A 15 10.33 -7.42 1.06
N ILE A 16 9.13 -7.53 0.51
CA ILE A 16 8.71 -8.60 -0.39
C ILE A 16 8.03 -7.99 -1.61
N THR A 17 8.04 -8.71 -2.73
CA THR A 17 7.33 -8.28 -3.94
C THR A 17 5.82 -8.34 -3.73
N ALA A 18 5.08 -7.58 -4.53
CA ALA A 18 3.62 -7.55 -4.44
C ALA A 18 3.00 -8.91 -4.74
N ARG A 19 3.53 -9.65 -5.74
CA ARG A 19 3.10 -11.03 -6.03
C ARG A 19 3.35 -11.99 -4.86
N ARG A 20 4.47 -11.83 -4.15
CA ARG A 20 4.77 -12.63 -2.94
C ARG A 20 3.76 -12.31 -1.84
N ARG A 21 3.47 -11.02 -1.60
CA ARG A 21 2.45 -10.58 -0.64
C ARG A 21 1.09 -11.18 -0.99
N ALA A 22 0.67 -11.11 -2.25
CA ALA A 22 -0.61 -11.68 -2.69
C ALA A 22 -0.70 -13.17 -2.33
N LYS A 23 0.34 -13.95 -2.66
CA LYS A 23 0.42 -15.40 -2.41
C LYS A 23 0.42 -15.80 -0.92
N ILE A 24 0.86 -14.94 0.00
CA ILE A 24 0.86 -15.24 1.44
C ILE A 24 -0.40 -14.77 2.15
N THR A 25 -1.15 -13.83 1.56
CA THR A 25 -2.31 -13.20 2.17
C THR A 25 -3.63 -13.78 1.64
N PHE A 26 -3.77 -13.89 0.32
CA PHE A 26 -5.04 -14.26 -0.33
C PHE A 26 -5.04 -15.72 -0.79
N ASP A 27 -6.22 -16.32 -0.80
CA ASP A 27 -6.46 -17.67 -1.30
C ASP A 27 -6.50 -17.69 -2.83
N THR A 28 -7.20 -16.71 -3.41
CA THR A 28 -7.14 -16.39 -4.85
C THR A 28 -6.85 -14.91 -5.04
N PHE A 29 -6.28 -14.55 -6.19
CA PHE A 29 -6.02 -13.16 -6.54
C PHE A 29 -6.04 -12.98 -8.06
N ASP A 30 -7.08 -12.34 -8.55
CA ASP A 30 -7.30 -12.05 -9.96
C ASP A 30 -6.80 -10.63 -10.25
N GLU A 31 -5.65 -10.53 -10.91
CA GLU A 31 -5.00 -9.26 -11.24
C GLU A 31 -5.84 -8.43 -12.21
N MET A 32 -5.95 -7.13 -11.93
CA MET A 32 -6.62 -6.14 -12.77
C MET A 32 -5.60 -5.20 -13.41
N ASP A 33 -5.97 -4.66 -14.58
CA ASP A 33 -5.21 -3.62 -15.27
C ASP A 33 -3.72 -3.99 -15.42
N ALA A 34 -3.44 -5.28 -15.68
CA ALA A 34 -2.08 -5.82 -15.75
C ALA A 34 -1.23 -5.12 -16.84
N ASP A 35 -1.89 -4.59 -17.86
CA ASP A 35 -1.27 -3.90 -18.98
C ASP A 35 -0.98 -2.42 -18.74
N VAL A 36 -1.57 -1.81 -17.71
CA VAL A 36 -1.35 -0.40 -17.37
C VAL A 36 0.09 -0.21 -16.89
N THR A 37 0.80 0.73 -17.52
CA THR A 37 2.22 1.02 -17.30
C THR A 37 2.46 2.53 -17.42
N VAL A 38 3.65 2.98 -17.00
CA VAL A 38 4.16 4.34 -17.25
C VAL A 38 3.88 4.78 -18.70
N PRO A 39 3.23 5.95 -18.92
CA PRO A 39 2.92 6.48 -20.25
C PRO A 39 4.15 6.73 -21.12
N ASP A 40 3.97 6.63 -22.44
CA ASP A 40 5.11 6.69 -23.36
C ASP A 40 5.76 8.06 -23.51
N GLN A 41 5.04 9.12 -23.14
CA GLN A 41 5.53 10.50 -23.12
C GLN A 41 6.77 10.73 -22.25
N TYR A 42 7.10 9.80 -21.34
CA TYR A 42 8.32 9.87 -20.53
C TYR A 42 9.46 9.15 -21.25
N ASP A 43 10.24 9.88 -22.05
CA ASP A 43 11.27 9.34 -22.94
C ASP A 43 12.69 9.33 -22.34
N ASP A 44 12.89 9.90 -21.14
CA ASP A 44 14.19 9.88 -20.47
C ASP A 44 14.77 8.46 -20.35
N LYS A 45 15.94 8.27 -20.97
CA LYS A 45 16.62 6.96 -21.07
C LYS A 45 16.92 6.36 -19.70
N LYS A 46 17.30 7.19 -18.71
CA LYS A 46 17.61 6.71 -17.35
C LYS A 46 16.34 6.23 -16.65
N TYR A 47 15.22 6.94 -16.81
CA TYR A 47 13.94 6.56 -16.24
C TYR A 47 13.40 5.28 -16.88
N ARG A 48 13.41 5.17 -18.21
CA ARG A 48 13.04 3.93 -18.93
C ARG A 48 13.90 2.74 -18.50
N GLY A 49 15.20 2.94 -18.30
CA GLY A 49 16.09 1.92 -17.75
C GLY A 49 15.69 1.46 -16.34
N LYS A 50 15.32 2.39 -15.45
CA LYS A 50 14.80 2.07 -14.10
C LYS A 50 13.50 1.27 -14.17
N ILE A 51 12.57 1.67 -15.04
CA ILE A 51 11.29 0.96 -15.25
C ILE A 51 11.55 -0.45 -15.76
N ALA A 52 12.39 -0.64 -16.78
CA ALA A 52 12.69 -1.95 -17.34
C ALA A 52 13.30 -2.89 -16.28
N LYS A 53 14.25 -2.38 -15.48
CA LYS A 53 14.84 -3.13 -14.36
C LYS A 53 13.79 -3.50 -13.31
N ALA A 54 12.94 -2.54 -12.92
CA ALA A 54 11.87 -2.75 -11.96
C ALA A 54 10.88 -3.83 -12.43
N LYS A 55 10.42 -3.77 -13.69
CA LYS A 55 9.55 -4.78 -14.31
C LYS A 55 10.18 -6.17 -14.26
N LYS A 56 11.48 -6.28 -14.59
CA LYS A 56 12.21 -7.55 -14.54
C LYS A 56 12.29 -8.13 -13.12
N VAL A 57 12.50 -7.30 -12.11
CA VAL A 57 12.63 -7.74 -10.71
C VAL A 57 11.28 -8.14 -10.11
N THR A 58 10.24 -7.37 -10.40
CA THR A 58 8.93 -7.50 -9.73
C THR A 58 7.95 -8.40 -10.48
N GLY A 59 8.11 -8.51 -11.81
CA GLY A 59 7.17 -9.23 -12.67
C GLY A 59 5.81 -8.52 -12.82
N ILE A 60 5.72 -7.23 -12.48
CA ILE A 60 4.53 -6.37 -12.68
C ILE A 60 4.92 -5.15 -13.52
N LYS A 61 3.94 -4.54 -14.20
CA LYS A 61 4.20 -3.42 -15.11
C LYS A 61 4.31 -2.06 -14.44
N GLU A 62 3.91 -1.96 -13.16
CA GLU A 62 3.93 -0.73 -12.39
C GLU A 62 4.08 -1.01 -10.89
N SER A 63 4.26 0.01 -10.05
CA SER A 63 4.59 -0.11 -8.62
C SER A 63 3.45 -0.56 -7.71
N VAL A 64 2.33 -0.99 -8.26
CA VAL A 64 1.20 -1.55 -7.52
C VAL A 64 0.59 -2.70 -8.30
N LEU A 65 0.35 -3.80 -7.60
CA LEU A 65 -0.48 -4.91 -8.05
C LEU A 65 -1.90 -4.68 -7.51
N THR A 66 -2.87 -4.55 -8.39
CA THR A 66 -4.29 -4.40 -8.03
C THR A 66 -5.08 -5.60 -8.53
N GLY A 67 -6.15 -5.95 -7.84
CA GLY A 67 -6.96 -7.10 -8.21
C GLY A 67 -8.08 -7.40 -7.23
N ILE A 68 -8.88 -8.41 -7.56
CA ILE A 68 -9.88 -8.97 -6.65
C ILE A 68 -9.32 -10.24 -6.05
N GLY A 69 -9.22 -10.29 -4.73
CA GLY A 69 -8.80 -11.46 -3.98
C GLY A 69 -9.96 -12.14 -3.28
N SER A 70 -9.67 -13.34 -2.77
CA SER A 70 -10.49 -13.98 -1.75
C SER A 70 -9.66 -14.31 -0.52
N LEU A 71 -10.26 -14.18 0.65
CA LEU A 71 -9.64 -14.53 1.93
C LEU A 71 -10.72 -15.17 2.81
N ASP A 72 -10.56 -16.45 3.13
CA ASP A 72 -11.53 -17.25 3.89
C ASP A 72 -12.97 -17.11 3.31
N HIS A 73 -13.07 -17.29 1.99
CA HIS A 73 -14.30 -17.15 1.18
C HIS A 73 -14.88 -15.73 1.06
N GLN A 74 -14.21 -14.72 1.61
CA GLN A 74 -14.65 -13.32 1.54
C GLN A 74 -13.98 -12.64 0.33
N LYS A 75 -14.78 -12.09 -0.59
CA LYS A 75 -14.25 -11.30 -1.71
C LYS A 75 -13.78 -9.93 -1.22
N VAL A 76 -12.66 -9.48 -1.73
CA VAL A 76 -12.03 -8.22 -1.33
C VAL A 76 -11.26 -7.62 -2.50
N ALA A 77 -11.43 -6.32 -2.72
CA ALA A 77 -10.57 -5.58 -3.64
C ALA A 77 -9.25 -5.28 -2.94
N ALA A 78 -8.12 -5.55 -3.58
CA ALA A 78 -6.83 -5.39 -2.94
C ALA A 78 -5.80 -4.70 -3.84
N GLY A 79 -5.06 -3.77 -3.25
CA GLY A 79 -3.92 -3.11 -3.87
C GLY A 79 -2.67 -3.33 -3.05
N ILE A 80 -1.59 -3.73 -3.71
CA ILE A 80 -0.32 -4.11 -3.06
C ILE A 80 0.80 -3.35 -3.74
N MET A 81 1.36 -2.35 -3.06
CA MET A 81 2.51 -1.61 -3.57
C MET A 81 3.77 -2.48 -3.53
N ASP A 82 4.63 -2.34 -4.54
CA ASP A 82 5.89 -3.07 -4.66
C ASP A 82 7.08 -2.13 -4.46
N PRO A 83 7.79 -2.19 -3.32
CA PRO A 83 8.93 -1.31 -3.06
C PRO A 83 10.13 -1.61 -3.96
N PHE A 84 10.16 -2.75 -4.67
CA PHE A 84 11.21 -3.03 -5.65
C PHE A 84 10.96 -2.34 -7.01
N PHE A 85 9.76 -1.79 -7.23
CA PHE A 85 9.46 -0.95 -8.38
C PHE A 85 9.70 0.53 -8.06
N ILE A 86 10.94 1.00 -8.24
CA ILE A 86 11.32 2.41 -8.00
C ILE A 86 10.86 2.87 -6.60
N MET A 87 11.19 2.08 -5.56
CA MET A 87 10.78 2.32 -4.17
C MET A 87 9.26 2.42 -3.98
N GLY A 88 8.45 1.77 -4.82
CA GLY A 88 6.99 1.85 -4.70
C GLY A 88 6.46 3.26 -4.97
N SER A 89 7.22 4.10 -5.68
CA SER A 89 6.90 5.52 -5.79
C SER A 89 5.59 5.75 -6.55
N LEU A 90 4.76 6.66 -6.07
CA LEU A 90 3.46 6.97 -6.66
C LEU A 90 3.64 7.75 -7.97
N GLY A 91 3.49 7.07 -9.11
CA GLY A 91 3.42 7.67 -10.45
C GLY A 91 2.00 7.67 -11.03
N SER A 92 1.83 8.25 -12.22
CA SER A 92 0.51 8.44 -12.87
C SER A 92 -0.22 7.11 -13.09
N ALA A 93 0.49 6.11 -13.62
CA ALA A 93 -0.05 4.76 -13.83
C ALA A 93 -0.35 4.03 -12.52
N THR A 94 0.45 4.27 -11.47
CA THR A 94 0.18 3.71 -10.13
C THR A 94 -1.11 4.28 -9.55
N GLY A 95 -1.27 5.61 -9.59
CA GLY A 95 -2.49 6.28 -9.12
C GLY A 95 -3.73 5.86 -9.89
N GLU A 96 -3.65 5.76 -11.22
CA GLU A 96 -4.74 5.25 -12.07
C GLU A 96 -5.18 3.84 -11.67
N LYS A 97 -4.25 2.89 -11.47
CA LYS A 97 -4.59 1.53 -11.05
C LYS A 97 -5.30 1.50 -9.70
N ILE A 98 -4.87 2.34 -8.75
CA ILE A 98 -5.51 2.42 -7.43
C ILE A 98 -6.91 3.03 -7.55
N VAL A 99 -7.09 4.08 -8.35
CA VAL A 99 -8.42 4.68 -8.59
C VAL A 99 -9.39 3.65 -9.16
N ARG A 100 -8.99 2.92 -10.22
CA ARG A 100 -9.82 1.85 -10.81
C ARG A 100 -10.16 0.75 -9.83
N LEU A 101 -9.24 0.40 -8.93
CA LEU A 101 -9.49 -0.56 -7.86
C LEU A 101 -10.62 -0.06 -6.94
N PHE A 102 -10.54 1.18 -6.46
CA PHE A 102 -11.57 1.76 -5.59
C PHE A 102 -12.91 1.94 -6.31
N GLU A 103 -12.91 2.37 -7.57
CA GLU A 103 -14.14 2.49 -8.38
C GLU A 103 -14.83 1.15 -8.59
N LYS A 104 -14.07 0.10 -8.93
CA LYS A 104 -14.61 -1.25 -9.06
C LYS A 104 -15.11 -1.78 -7.72
N ALA A 105 -14.34 -1.62 -6.64
CA ALA A 105 -14.74 -2.03 -5.30
C ALA A 105 -16.03 -1.34 -4.86
N THR A 106 -16.18 -0.05 -5.16
CA THR A 106 -17.39 0.73 -4.86
C THR A 106 -18.59 0.22 -5.64
N THR A 107 -18.41 -0.03 -6.95
CA THR A 107 -19.46 -0.56 -7.83
C THR A 107 -19.92 -1.95 -7.39
N GLU A 108 -18.97 -2.82 -7.04
CA GLU A 108 -19.24 -4.21 -6.62
C GLU A 108 -19.54 -4.34 -5.12
N LYS A 109 -19.57 -3.22 -4.38
CA LYS A 109 -19.77 -3.16 -2.93
C LYS A 109 -18.80 -4.08 -2.15
N LEU A 110 -17.55 -4.14 -2.60
CA LEU A 110 -16.49 -4.91 -1.96
C LEU A 110 -15.70 -4.05 -0.98
N PRO A 111 -15.24 -4.62 0.15
CA PRO A 111 -14.24 -3.96 0.98
C PRO A 111 -12.91 -3.82 0.24
N VAL A 112 -12.09 -2.84 0.62
CA VAL A 112 -10.75 -2.61 0.06
C VAL A 112 -9.66 -2.88 1.09
N VAL A 113 -8.58 -3.54 0.69
CA VAL A 113 -7.35 -3.68 1.49
C VAL A 113 -6.16 -3.13 0.71
N MET A 114 -5.49 -2.12 1.26
CA MET A 114 -4.26 -1.55 0.67
C MET A 114 -3.03 -1.90 1.49
N PHE A 115 -2.07 -2.61 0.89
CA PHE A 115 -0.72 -2.78 1.41
C PHE A 115 0.17 -1.68 0.84
N THR A 116 0.58 -0.74 1.69
CA THR A 116 1.38 0.42 1.25
C THR A 116 2.85 0.17 1.56
N ALA A 117 3.70 0.46 0.56
CA ALA A 117 5.14 0.35 0.65
C ALA A 117 5.73 1.30 -0.40
N SER A 118 6.02 2.54 -0.01
CA SER A 118 6.44 3.61 -0.89
C SER A 118 7.50 4.51 -0.26
N GLY A 119 8.45 4.97 -1.08
CA GLY A 119 9.35 6.07 -0.78
C GLY A 119 8.75 7.47 -1.03
N GLY A 120 7.52 7.56 -1.56
CA GLY A 120 6.84 8.83 -1.84
C GLY A 120 6.43 9.01 -3.31
N ALA A 121 6.24 10.27 -3.73
CA ALA A 121 5.84 10.59 -5.10
C ALA A 121 6.97 10.30 -6.12
N ARG A 122 6.60 9.89 -7.34
CA ARG A 122 7.58 9.60 -8.39
C ARG A 122 8.06 10.88 -9.07
N MET A 123 9.22 11.35 -8.65
CA MET A 123 9.79 12.63 -9.10
C MET A 123 9.95 12.74 -10.63
N GLN A 124 10.21 11.63 -11.33
CA GLN A 124 10.38 11.63 -12.79
C GLN A 124 9.12 12.07 -13.56
N GLU A 125 7.96 11.97 -12.92
CA GLU A 125 6.68 12.35 -13.50
C GLU A 125 6.17 13.72 -12.96
N GLY A 126 6.95 14.37 -12.10
CA GLY A 126 6.71 15.74 -11.62
C GLY A 126 5.34 15.93 -10.98
N ILE A 127 4.67 17.02 -11.35
CA ILE A 127 3.35 17.40 -10.83
C ILE A 127 2.29 16.31 -11.04
N LYS A 128 2.39 15.51 -12.11
CA LYS A 128 1.42 14.44 -12.39
C LYS A 128 1.44 13.36 -11.29
N SER A 129 2.60 13.09 -10.69
CA SER A 129 2.72 12.23 -9.50
C SER A 129 2.08 12.82 -8.26
N LEU A 130 2.30 14.13 -8.01
CA LEU A 130 1.69 14.81 -6.86
C LEU A 130 0.16 14.77 -6.94
N MET A 131 -0.39 15.04 -8.13
CA MET A 131 -1.84 15.02 -8.36
C MET A 131 -2.48 13.65 -8.14
N GLN A 132 -1.71 12.56 -8.18
CA GLN A 132 -2.25 11.24 -7.85
C GLN A 132 -2.69 11.14 -6.38
N MET A 133 -2.11 11.92 -5.47
CA MET A 133 -2.58 11.98 -4.08
C MET A 133 -4.04 12.41 -4.03
N ALA A 134 -4.34 13.57 -4.63
CA ALA A 134 -5.70 14.10 -4.69
C ALA A 134 -6.65 13.18 -5.46
N LYS A 135 -6.19 12.61 -6.57
CA LYS A 135 -7.00 11.71 -7.41
C LYS A 135 -7.40 10.44 -6.67
N VAL A 136 -6.46 9.77 -6.02
CA VAL A 136 -6.74 8.55 -5.25
C VAL A 136 -7.62 8.89 -4.05
N SER A 137 -7.34 9.97 -3.32
CA SER A 137 -8.16 10.38 -2.18
C SER A 137 -9.62 10.66 -2.54
N GLN A 138 -9.91 11.17 -3.75
CA GLN A 138 -11.29 11.32 -4.23
C GLN A 138 -11.99 9.96 -4.43
N ALA A 139 -11.28 8.95 -4.94
CA ALA A 139 -11.83 7.61 -5.08
C ALA A 139 -12.05 6.93 -3.72
N VAL A 140 -11.13 7.13 -2.76
CA VAL A 140 -11.29 6.67 -1.37
C VAL A 140 -12.50 7.33 -0.71
N GLU A 141 -12.68 8.64 -0.88
CA GLU A 141 -13.83 9.38 -0.36
C GLU A 141 -15.16 8.87 -0.94
N ALA A 142 -15.21 8.61 -2.25
CA ALA A 142 -16.39 8.04 -2.88
C ALA A 142 -16.73 6.64 -2.32
N HIS A 143 -15.71 5.82 -2.05
CA HIS A 143 -15.86 4.51 -1.42
C HIS A 143 -16.40 4.61 0.01
N SER A 144 -15.85 5.54 0.80
CA SER A 144 -16.30 5.81 2.17
C SER A 144 -17.74 6.32 2.21
N LYS A 145 -18.13 7.22 1.29
CA LYS A 145 -19.51 7.71 1.15
C LYS A 145 -20.52 6.62 0.78
N ALA A 146 -20.09 5.54 0.14
CA ALA A 146 -20.91 4.36 -0.10
C ALA A 146 -21.08 3.49 1.17
N GLY A 147 -20.39 3.83 2.25
CA GLY A 147 -20.37 3.11 3.52
C GLY A 147 -19.67 1.75 3.41
N LEU A 148 -18.61 1.67 2.60
CA LEU A 148 -17.81 0.47 2.36
C LEU A 148 -16.48 0.56 3.12
N PHE A 149 -16.02 -0.60 3.59
CA PHE A 149 -14.87 -0.71 4.47
C PHE A 149 -13.53 -0.66 3.73
N TYR A 150 -12.62 0.18 4.21
CA TYR A 150 -11.27 0.33 3.72
C TYR A 150 -10.23 0.09 4.83
N LEU A 151 -9.44 -0.97 4.65
CA LEU A 151 -8.33 -1.33 5.53
C LEU A 151 -6.97 -0.97 4.91
N VAL A 152 -6.10 -0.35 5.68
CA VAL A 152 -4.70 -0.11 5.30
C VAL A 152 -3.76 -1.00 6.10
N VAL A 153 -2.73 -1.52 5.43
CA VAL A 153 -1.57 -2.17 6.06
C VAL A 153 -0.30 -1.44 5.63
N LEU A 154 0.28 -0.67 6.55
CA LEU A 154 1.54 0.05 6.39
C LEU A 154 2.72 -0.93 6.47
N CYS A 155 3.45 -1.09 5.37
CA CYS A 155 4.65 -1.93 5.30
C CYS A 155 5.92 -1.07 5.25
N ASP A 156 7.10 -1.69 5.40
CA ASP A 156 8.37 -0.96 5.32
C ASP A 156 8.80 -0.65 3.87
N PRO A 157 9.07 0.61 3.51
CA PRO A 157 8.68 1.85 4.18
C PRO A 157 7.36 2.39 3.60
N THR A 158 6.61 3.19 4.35
CA THR A 158 5.51 4.02 3.81
C THR A 158 5.79 5.48 4.13
N THR A 159 6.28 6.21 3.11
CA THR A 159 6.69 7.62 3.25
C THR A 159 6.12 8.58 2.22
N GLY A 160 6.28 9.88 2.48
CA GLY A 160 6.00 10.94 1.51
C GLY A 160 4.52 11.09 1.16
N GLY A 161 4.26 11.35 -0.13
CA GLY A 161 2.91 11.59 -0.63
C GLY A 161 1.93 10.43 -0.41
N VAL A 162 2.43 9.18 -0.35
CA VAL A 162 1.57 8.02 -0.07
C VAL A 162 1.08 8.05 1.39
N THR A 163 1.97 8.32 2.35
CA THR A 163 1.60 8.51 3.77
C THR A 163 0.67 9.70 3.95
N ALA A 164 0.89 10.80 3.23
CA ALA A 164 0.04 11.98 3.29
C ALA A 164 -1.23 11.89 2.42
N SER A 165 -1.64 10.70 1.99
CA SER A 165 -2.87 10.48 1.23
C SER A 165 -3.50 9.13 1.63
N PHE A 166 -3.75 8.24 0.67
CA PHE A 166 -4.57 7.04 0.85
C PHE A 166 -4.03 6.05 1.89
N ALA A 167 -2.74 6.10 2.26
CA ALA A 167 -2.22 5.25 3.32
C ALA A 167 -2.67 5.66 4.74
N MET A 168 -3.21 6.88 4.91
CA MET A 168 -3.72 7.38 6.19
C MET A 168 -5.21 7.75 6.10
N GLN A 169 -5.93 7.14 5.16
CA GLN A 169 -7.36 7.37 4.92
C GLN A 169 -8.18 6.07 5.08
N GLY A 170 -7.60 5.05 5.71
CA GLY A 170 -8.32 3.81 6.04
C GLY A 170 -9.25 4.01 7.22
N ASP A 171 -10.35 3.25 7.25
CA ASP A 171 -11.20 3.12 8.43
C ASP A 171 -10.43 2.46 9.57
N ILE A 172 -9.53 1.54 9.22
CA ILE A 172 -8.56 0.91 10.12
C ILE A 172 -7.19 0.92 9.45
N ILE A 173 -6.17 1.31 10.20
CA ILE A 173 -4.78 1.43 9.80
C ILE A 173 -3.95 0.47 10.65
N LEU A 174 -3.49 -0.61 10.02
CA LEU A 174 -2.56 -1.56 10.60
C LEU A 174 -1.13 -1.24 10.15
N ALA A 175 -0.15 -1.69 10.92
CA ALA A 175 1.25 -1.67 10.49
C ALA A 175 1.95 -3.00 10.74
N GLU A 176 2.95 -3.31 9.93
CA GLU A 176 3.90 -4.39 10.23
C GLU A 176 4.94 -3.93 11.28
N SER A 177 5.42 -4.88 12.09
CA SER A 177 6.42 -4.62 13.13
C SER A 177 7.65 -3.87 12.59
N HIS A 178 8.03 -2.80 13.28
CA HIS A 178 9.17 -1.92 12.97
C HIS A 178 9.16 -1.24 11.59
N ALA A 179 8.02 -1.22 10.88
CA ALA A 179 7.90 -0.53 9.61
C ALA A 179 8.26 0.96 9.77
N LEU A 180 9.00 1.51 8.80
CA LEU A 180 9.26 2.94 8.74
C LEU A 180 8.04 3.66 8.12
N VAL A 181 7.40 4.54 8.88
CA VAL A 181 6.21 5.29 8.48
C VAL A 181 6.43 6.78 8.76
N GLY A 182 6.28 7.62 7.74
CA GLY A 182 6.29 9.07 7.97
C GLY A 182 6.34 9.93 6.72
N PHE A 183 5.91 11.19 6.84
CA PHE A 183 5.84 12.09 5.69
C PHE A 183 7.22 12.45 5.12
N ALA A 184 8.06 13.11 5.92
CA ALA A 184 9.40 13.49 5.49
C ALA A 184 10.43 12.40 5.84
N GLY A 185 11.43 12.22 4.98
CA GLY A 185 12.53 11.30 5.25
C GLY A 185 13.40 11.80 6.41
N ARG A 186 13.89 10.87 7.24
CA ARG A 186 14.73 11.16 8.42
C ARG A 186 15.86 12.16 8.15
N ARG A 187 16.58 12.02 7.02
CA ARG A 187 17.66 12.92 6.62
C ARG A 187 17.20 14.38 6.45
N VAL A 188 16.03 14.59 5.84
CA VAL A 188 15.47 15.92 5.64
C VAL A 188 15.13 16.54 6.99
N ILE A 189 14.52 15.76 7.89
CA ILE A 189 14.16 16.20 9.24
C ILE A 189 15.40 16.59 10.03
N GLU A 190 16.43 15.74 10.05
CA GLU A 190 17.72 16.00 10.72
C GLU A 190 18.35 17.33 10.28
N GLN A 191 18.31 17.62 8.97
CA GLN A 191 18.83 18.86 8.41
C GLN A 191 17.98 20.08 8.78
N THR A 192 16.66 19.93 8.90
CA THR A 192 15.77 21.05 9.26
C THR A 192 15.84 21.40 10.74
N ILE A 193 15.86 20.41 11.63
CA ILE A 193 15.84 20.64 13.08
C ILE A 193 17.24 20.71 13.72
N MET A 194 18.29 20.43 12.94
CA MET A 194 19.69 20.42 13.35
C MET A 194 19.97 19.52 14.57
N LYS A 195 19.20 18.42 14.69
CA LYS A 195 19.30 17.43 15.76
C LYS A 195 19.02 16.04 15.20
N GLN A 196 19.62 15.02 15.81
CA GLN A 196 19.33 13.63 15.49
C GLN A 196 18.04 13.16 16.18
N PRO A 197 17.01 12.74 15.44
CA PRO A 197 15.84 12.12 16.02
C PRO A 197 16.20 10.82 16.76
N PRO A 198 15.35 10.37 17.70
CA PRO A 198 15.49 9.06 18.34
C PRO A 198 15.68 7.91 17.34
N LYS A 199 16.30 6.81 17.76
CA LYS A 199 16.53 5.64 16.89
C LYS A 199 15.22 5.01 16.39
N ASN A 200 14.19 5.03 17.24
CA ASN A 200 12.83 4.56 16.96
C ASN A 200 11.94 5.60 16.27
N PHE A 201 12.46 6.79 15.96
CA PHE A 201 11.68 7.81 15.25
C PHE A 201 11.10 7.25 13.94
N GLN A 202 9.81 7.52 13.69
CA GLN A 202 9.04 7.02 12.54
C GLN A 202 8.88 5.49 12.47
N ARG A 203 9.21 4.74 13.54
CA ARG A 203 8.87 3.32 13.60
C ARG A 203 7.39 3.13 13.92
N ALA A 204 6.81 2.08 13.37
CA ALA A 204 5.41 1.71 13.62
C ALA A 204 5.03 1.78 15.11
N GLU A 205 5.91 1.35 16.01
CA GLU A 205 5.69 1.43 17.46
C GLU A 205 5.52 2.87 17.95
N THR A 206 6.43 3.76 17.55
CA THR A 206 6.32 5.18 17.92
C THR A 206 5.13 5.86 17.24
N VAL A 207 4.79 5.48 16.02
CA VAL A 207 3.64 6.05 15.29
C VAL A 207 2.32 5.58 15.91
N LEU A 208 2.24 4.34 16.39
CA LEU A 208 1.15 3.81 17.21
C LEU A 208 1.01 4.58 18.52
N ASP A 209 2.11 4.82 19.25
CA ASP A 209 2.10 5.59 20.50
C ASP A 209 1.55 7.03 20.33
N HIS A 210 1.62 7.58 19.11
CA HIS A 210 1.09 8.91 18.77
C HIS A 210 -0.32 8.85 18.14
N GLY A 211 -0.95 7.68 18.05
CA GLY A 211 -2.35 7.52 17.64
C GLY A 211 -2.62 7.52 16.14
N PHE A 212 -1.60 7.32 15.29
CA PHE A 212 -1.78 7.28 13.82
C PHE A 212 -1.94 5.87 13.25
N ILE A 213 -1.80 4.83 14.08
CA ILE A 213 -1.95 3.42 13.72
C ILE A 213 -2.89 2.80 14.77
N ASP A 214 -3.82 1.95 14.35
CA ASP A 214 -4.75 1.28 15.26
C ASP A 214 -4.12 0.04 15.90
N ALA A 215 -3.33 -0.72 15.14
CA ALA A 215 -2.62 -1.87 15.67
C ALA A 215 -1.38 -2.26 14.84
N ILE A 216 -0.38 -2.82 15.53
CA ILE A 216 0.76 -3.48 14.90
C ILE A 216 0.47 -4.98 14.84
N VAL A 217 0.46 -5.54 13.63
CA VAL A 217 0.12 -6.93 13.40
C VAL A 217 1.32 -7.66 12.79
N PRO A 218 1.85 -8.70 13.45
CA PRO A 218 2.89 -9.53 12.87
C PRO A 218 2.42 -10.13 11.54
N ARG A 219 3.32 -10.19 10.55
CA ARG A 219 3.01 -10.66 9.21
C ARG A 219 2.39 -12.07 9.16
N THR A 220 2.75 -12.93 10.12
CA THR A 220 2.16 -14.27 10.28
C THR A 220 0.67 -14.25 10.57
N ASN A 221 0.19 -13.19 11.23
CA ASN A 221 -1.17 -13.08 11.73
C ASN A 221 -2.05 -12.21 10.80
N LEU A 222 -1.43 -11.41 9.91
CA LEU A 222 -2.12 -10.49 9.01
C LEU A 222 -3.28 -11.15 8.25
N LYS A 223 -3.09 -12.34 7.66
CA LYS A 223 -4.18 -13.02 6.93
C LYS A 223 -5.41 -13.17 7.82
N GLN A 224 -5.23 -13.73 9.02
CA GLN A 224 -6.32 -13.98 9.96
C GLN A 224 -6.95 -12.67 10.47
N THR A 225 -6.13 -11.68 10.81
CA THR A 225 -6.61 -10.37 11.27
C THR A 225 -7.43 -9.65 10.20
N ILE A 226 -6.95 -9.66 8.95
CA ILE A 226 -7.70 -9.09 7.81
C ILE A 226 -9.03 -9.83 7.66
N SER A 227 -9.03 -11.17 7.70
CA SER A 227 -10.26 -11.98 7.65
C SER A 227 -11.31 -11.56 8.68
N GLN A 228 -10.87 -11.33 9.91
CA GLN A 228 -11.74 -10.93 11.01
C GLN A 228 -12.35 -9.55 10.76
N PHE A 229 -11.54 -8.56 10.35
CA PHE A 229 -12.06 -7.23 10.02
C PHE A 229 -13.03 -7.27 8.85
N LEU A 230 -12.70 -8.00 7.77
CA LEU A 230 -13.61 -8.16 6.64
C LEU A 230 -14.94 -8.76 7.10
N ARG A 231 -14.92 -9.79 7.96
CA ARG A 231 -16.13 -10.45 8.46
C ARG A 231 -17.01 -9.53 9.29
N LEU A 232 -16.40 -8.73 10.17
CA LEU A 232 -17.11 -7.77 11.02
C LEU A 232 -17.79 -6.65 10.21
N HIS A 233 -17.26 -6.34 9.03
CA HIS A 233 -17.77 -5.27 8.16
C HIS A 233 -18.53 -5.79 6.93
N GLN A 234 -18.78 -7.11 6.86
CA GLN A 234 -19.74 -7.63 5.90
C GLN A 234 -21.13 -7.18 6.34
N ARG A 235 -21.82 -6.43 5.47
CA ARG A 235 -23.25 -6.23 5.64
C ARG A 235 -23.90 -7.60 5.52
N GLU A 236 -24.64 -8.03 6.54
CA GLU A 236 -25.49 -9.20 6.42
C GLU A 236 -26.31 -9.03 5.15
N ALA A 237 -26.23 -10.01 4.25
CA ALA A 237 -27.22 -10.11 3.19
C ALA A 237 -28.55 -10.24 3.92
N SER A 238 -29.35 -9.18 3.87
CA SER A 238 -30.72 -9.17 4.36
C SER A 238 -31.39 -10.42 3.83
N HIS A 239 -31.66 -11.37 4.73
CA HIS A 239 -32.51 -12.51 4.44
C HIS A 239 -33.91 -11.93 4.21
N GLY A 240 -34.19 -11.61 2.95
CA GLY A 240 -35.53 -11.34 2.45
C GLY A 240 -36.20 -12.63 2.02
#